data_AF-A0AAD5UGN4-F1
#
_entry.id   AF-A0AAD5UGN4-F1
#
_cell.length_a   1.000
_cell.length_b   1.000
_cell.length_c   1.000
_cell.angle_alpha   90.00
_cell.angle_beta   90.00
_cell.angle_gamma   90.00
#
_symmetry.space_group_name_H-M   'P 1'
#
loop_
_entity.id
_entity.type
_entity.pdbx_description
1 polymer ?
#
loop_
_entity_poly.entity_id
_entity_poly.type
_entity_poly.pdbx_seq_one_letter_code
_entity_poly.pdbx_strand_id
1 'polypeptide(L)'
;MHLFTFASWLVVRLVQTIDAHSGYDFPWSIHHFIPFWAGAEFHDYHHLAFVGNYASYFRFWDYVMGTSVVYGQWKAKKEAKKVE
;
A
#
# COMPACT_ATOMS: atom_id res chain seq x y z
N MET A 1 24.63 18.85 6.98
CA MET A 1 23.27 18.39 7.33
C MET A 1 22.31 19.53 7.04
N HIS A 2 21.28 19.31 6.20
CA HIS A 2 20.28 20.35 5.88
C HIS A 2 19.01 20.06 6.69
N LEU A 3 18.79 20.83 7.76
CA LEU A 3 17.68 20.60 8.70
C LEU A 3 16.32 20.65 8.00
N PHE A 4 16.14 21.60 7.09
CA PHE A 4 14.91 21.73 6.32
C PHE A 4 14.62 20.47 5.49
N THR A 5 15.58 20.04 4.67
CA THR A 5 15.45 18.84 3.84
C THR A 5 15.15 17.59 4.67
N PHE A 6 15.83 17.44 5.81
CA PHE A 6 15.61 16.33 6.72
C PHE A 6 14.20 16.35 7.35
N ALA A 7 13.76 17.51 7.83
CA ALA A 7 12.42 17.68 8.39
C ALA A 7 11.33 17.40 7.33
N SER A 8 11.48 17.94 6.11
CA SER A 8 10.56 17.66 5.00
C SER A 8 10.52 16.17 4.67
N TRP A 9 11.68 15.51 4.61
CA TRP A 9 11.74 14.08 4.38
C TRP A 9 11.03 13.27 5.48
N LEU A 10 11.25 13.62 6.75
CA LEU A 10 10.58 12.96 7.86
C LEU A 10 9.06 13.11 7.80
N VAL A 11 8.55 14.30 7.48
CA VAL A 11 7.11 14.53 7.31
C VAL A 11 6.54 13.61 6.22
N VAL A 12 7.20 13.54 5.05
CA VAL A 12 6.79 12.65 3.97
C VAL A 12 6.79 11.19 4.42
N ARG A 13 7.83 10.75 5.14
CA ARG A 13 7.94 9.38 5.66
C ARG A 13 6.88 9.05 6.69
N LEU A 14 6.51 9.99 7.55
CA LEU A 14 5.45 9.80 8.55
C LEU A 14 4.08 9.68 7.88
N VAL A 15 3.77 10.56 6.93
CA VAL A 15 2.52 10.49 6.16
C VAL A 15 2.40 9.14 5.45
N GLN A 16 3.48 8.71 4.81
CA GLN A 16 3.60 7.40 4.19
C GLN A 16 3.30 6.26 5.18
N THR A 17 3.94 6.25 6.36
CA THR A 17 3.70 5.21 7.37
C THR A 17 2.24 5.17 7.83
N ILE A 18 1.62 6.33 8.05
CA ILE A 18 0.21 6.44 8.45
C ILE A 18 -0.70 5.88 7.34
N ASP A 19 -0.47 6.26 6.08
CA ASP A 19 -1.24 5.79 4.92
C ASP A 19 -1.22 4.27 4.78
N ALA A 20 -0.08 3.62 5.08
CA ALA A 20 0.09 2.18 4.95
C ALA A 20 -0.35 1.35 6.18
N HIS A 21 -0.40 1.94 7.38
CA HIS A 21 -0.59 1.17 8.63
C HIS A 21 -1.72 1.66 9.52
N SER A 22 -2.44 2.72 9.14
CA SER A 22 -3.59 3.18 9.93
C SER A 22 -4.79 2.23 9.84
N GLY A 23 -4.80 1.31 8.85
CA GLY A 23 -5.93 0.43 8.55
C GLY A 23 -7.09 1.14 7.86
N TYR A 24 -6.97 2.44 7.60
CA TYR A 24 -7.98 3.25 6.92
C TYR A 24 -7.58 3.52 5.48
N ASP A 25 -8.58 3.50 4.61
CA ASP A 25 -8.47 3.93 3.23
C ASP A 25 -9.09 5.33 3.08
N PHE A 26 -8.24 6.36 3.05
CA PHE A 26 -8.71 7.75 3.03
C PHE A 26 -8.97 8.23 1.59
N PRO A 27 -9.97 9.09 1.35
CA PRO A 27 -10.25 9.63 0.01
C PRO A 27 -9.07 10.34 -0.66
N TRP A 28 -8.10 10.84 0.12
CA TRP A 28 -6.90 11.53 -0.36
C TRP A 28 -5.63 10.64 -0.34
N SER A 29 -5.76 9.36 -0.01
CA SER A 29 -4.64 8.41 -0.07
C SER A 29 -4.08 8.36 -1.49
N ILE A 30 -2.74 8.36 -1.59
CA ILE A 30 -2.04 8.57 -2.88
C ILE A 30 -2.33 7.45 -3.89
N HIS A 31 -2.66 6.26 -3.41
CA HIS A 31 -3.00 5.12 -4.27
C HIS A 31 -4.26 5.30 -5.11
N HIS A 32 -5.13 6.25 -4.78
CA HIS A 32 -6.26 6.63 -5.62
C HIS A 32 -5.84 7.39 -6.89
N PHE A 33 -4.69 8.07 -6.85
CA PHE A 33 -4.20 8.90 -7.95
C PHE A 33 -3.07 8.22 -8.72
N ILE A 34 -2.28 7.36 -8.06
CA ILE A 34 -1.11 6.70 -8.64
C ILE A 34 -1.34 5.18 -8.66
N PRO A 35 -1.48 4.55 -9.84
CA PRO A 35 -1.93 3.17 -9.96
C PRO A 35 -0.97 2.13 -9.38
N PHE A 36 0.31 2.47 -9.23
CA PHE A 36 1.33 1.59 -8.65
C PHE A 36 1.72 1.96 -7.22
N TRP A 37 1.00 2.90 -6.58
CA TRP A 37 1.17 3.20 -5.16
C TRP A 37 0.30 2.26 -4.30
N ALA A 38 0.82 1.79 -3.17
CA ALA A 38 0.16 0.88 -2.24
C ALA A 38 -0.62 1.69 -1.20
N GLY A 39 -1.83 1.25 -0.89
CA GLY A 39 -2.60 1.75 0.26
C GLY A 39 -2.55 0.78 1.44
N ALA A 40 -3.23 1.14 2.54
CA ALA A 40 -3.36 0.31 3.74
C ALA A 40 -3.75 -1.14 3.43
N GLU A 41 -4.77 -1.39 2.59
CA GLU A 41 -5.23 -2.75 2.29
C GLU A 41 -4.13 -3.65 1.68
N PHE A 42 -3.25 -3.08 0.85
CA PHE A 42 -2.16 -3.84 0.23
C PHE A 42 -1.16 -4.32 1.29
N HIS A 43 -0.87 -3.46 2.27
CA HIS A 43 0.05 -3.75 3.37
C HIS A 43 -0.59 -4.62 4.46
N ASP A 44 -1.86 -4.42 4.76
CA ASP A 44 -2.63 -5.27 5.67
C ASP A 44 -2.70 -6.71 5.14
N TYR A 45 -2.84 -6.88 3.82
CA TYR A 45 -2.79 -8.22 3.22
C TYR A 45 -1.41 -8.87 3.38
N HIS A 46 -0.32 -8.09 3.30
CA HIS A 46 1.02 -8.60 3.61
C HIS A 46 1.09 -9.11 5.05
N HIS A 47 0.55 -8.38 6.03
CA HIS A 47 0.48 -8.85 7.42
C HIS A 47 -0.48 -10.03 7.62
N LEU A 48 -1.49 -10.18 6.76
CA LEU A 48 -2.42 -11.31 6.82
C LEU A 48 -1.79 -12.61 6.28
N ALA A 49 -1.13 -12.53 5.12
CA ALA A 49 -0.64 -13.69 4.39
C ALA A 49 0.85 -13.98 4.66
N PHE A 50 1.61 -13.00 5.15
CA PHE A 50 3.06 -13.02 5.38
C PHE A 50 3.91 -13.43 4.16
N VAL A 51 3.31 -13.47 2.97
CA VAL A 51 3.93 -13.89 1.71
C VAL A 51 3.41 -13.00 0.59
N GLY A 52 4.34 -12.43 -0.18
CA GLY A 52 4.03 -11.45 -1.23
C GLY A 52 3.81 -10.02 -0.70
N ASN A 53 3.42 -9.12 -1.59
CA ASN A 53 3.17 -7.70 -1.29
C ASN A 53 4.30 -7.04 -0.46
N TYR A 54 5.55 -7.18 -0.91
CA TYR A 54 6.72 -6.78 -0.13
C TYR A 54 6.97 -5.26 -0.13
N ALA A 55 6.51 -4.55 -1.15
CA ALA A 55 6.67 -3.10 -1.20
C ALA A 55 5.71 -2.39 -0.24
N SER A 56 6.24 -1.49 0.57
CA SER A 56 5.41 -0.64 1.45
C SER A 56 4.64 0.45 0.70
N TYR A 57 5.12 0.88 -0.48
CA TYR A 57 4.55 1.99 -1.25
C TYR A 57 4.51 1.68 -2.74
N PHE A 58 5.66 1.57 -3.40
CA PHE A 58 5.70 1.38 -4.85
C PHE A 58 5.59 -0.11 -5.20
N ARG A 59 4.41 -0.53 -5.63
CA ARG A 59 4.06 -1.92 -5.99
C ARG A 59 4.68 -2.39 -7.31
N PHE A 60 5.43 -1.53 -7.99
CA PHE A 60 6.04 -1.81 -9.30
C PHE A 60 6.85 -3.12 -9.27
N TRP A 61 7.70 -3.28 -8.26
CA TRP A 61 8.54 -4.47 -8.13
C TRP A 61 7.73 -5.71 -7.77
N ASP A 62 6.65 -5.56 -6.98
CA ASP A 62 5.75 -6.68 -6.71
C ASP A 62 5.01 -7.15 -7.96
N TYR A 63 4.64 -6.21 -8.84
CA TYR A 63 4.04 -6.52 -10.13
C TYR A 63 5.02 -7.25 -11.04
N VAL A 64 6.24 -6.72 -11.21
CA VAL A 64 7.28 -7.30 -12.07
C VAL A 64 7.69 -8.69 -11.60
N MET A 65 7.79 -8.91 -10.29
CA MET A 65 8.18 -10.21 -9.71
C MET A 65 7.00 -11.15 -9.44
N GLY A 66 5.76 -10.71 -9.70
CA GLY A 66 4.55 -11.52 -9.50
C GLY A 66 4.16 -11.74 -8.03
N THR A 67 4.74 -10.99 -7.08
CA THR A 67 4.48 -11.14 -5.64
C THR A 67 3.19 -10.45 -5.19
N SER A 68 2.49 -9.74 -6.07
CA SER A 68 1.13 -9.18 -5.83
C SER A 68 -0.02 -10.00 -6.42
N VAL A 69 0.24 -11.13 -7.09
CA VAL A 69 -0.79 -11.90 -7.81
C VAL A 69 -1.86 -12.45 -6.87
N VAL A 70 -1.44 -13.05 -5.75
CA VAL A 70 -2.35 -13.67 -4.78
C VAL A 70 -3.23 -12.61 -4.11
N TYR A 71 -2.67 -11.43 -3.81
CA TYR A 71 -3.44 -10.28 -3.33
C TYR A 71 -4.56 -9.87 -4.31
N GLY A 72 -4.25 -9.77 -5.61
CA GLY A 72 -5.25 -9.44 -6.62
C GLY A 72 -6.40 -10.45 -6.67
N GLN A 73 -6.09 -11.74 -6.59
CA GLN A 73 -7.10 -12.81 -6.53
C GLN A 73 -7.96 -12.75 -5.25
N TRP A 74 -7.33 -12.48 -4.10
CA TRP A 74 -8.01 -12.31 -2.83
C TRP A 74 -8.96 -11.11 -2.86
N LYS A 75 -8.51 -9.98 -3.41
CA LYS A 75 -9.31 -8.76 -3.53
C LYS A 75 -10.55 -8.99 -4.41
N ALA A 76 -10.38 -9.60 -5.58
CA ALA A 76 -11.49 -9.92 -6.48
C ALA A 76 -12.55 -10.81 -5.81
N LYS A 77 -12.12 -11.83 -5.04
CA LYS A 77 -13.04 -12.69 -4.27
C LYS A 77 -13.78 -11.91 -3.17
N LYS A 78 -13.07 -11.01 -2.47
CA LYS A 78 -13.65 -10.16 -1.41
C LYS A 78 -14.70 -9.21 -1.97
N GLU A 79 -14.46 -8.63 -3.14
CA GLU A 79 -15.40 -7.74 -3.82
C GLU A 79 -16.62 -8.48 -4.34
N ALA A 80 -16.46 -9.67 -4.94
CA ALA A 80 -17.59 -10.48 -5.40
C ALA A 80 -18.57 -10.83 -4.26
N LYS A 81 -18.04 -11.15 -3.07
CA LYS A 81 -18.85 -11.45 -1.87
C LYS A 81 -19.61 -10.26 -1.28
N LYS A 82 -19.23 -9.02 -1.62
CA LYS A 82 -19.96 -7.82 -1.16
C LYS A 82 -21.20 -7.51 -1.99
N VAL A 83 -21.28 -8.08 -3.19
CA VAL A 83 -22.35 -7.84 -4.17
C VAL A 83 -23.47 -8.87 -4.06
N GLU A 84 -23.19 -10.03 -3.47
CA GLU A 84 -24.17 -11.04 -3.04
C GLU A 84 -24.92 -10.61 -1.78
#